data_AF-A0A7V6KS24-F1
#
_entry.id   AF-A0A7V6KS24-F1
#
_cell.length_a   1.000
_cell.length_b   1.000
_cell.length_c   1.000
_cell.angle_alpha   90.00
_cell.angle_beta   90.00
_cell.angle_gamma   90.00
#
_symmetry.space_group_name_H-M   'P 1'
#
loop_
_entity.id
_entity.type
_entity.pdbx_description
1 polymer ?
#
loop_
_entity_poly.entity_id
_entity_poly.type
_entity_poly.pdbx_seq_one_letter_code
_entity_poly.pdbx_strand_id
1 'polypeptide(L)' 'MNKKRCIGYELATAYIPFQHYTVSFPPMEALRKGTLFPELYKPYQLGKGIR' A
#
# COMPACT_ATOMS: atom_id res chain seq x y z
N MET A 1 -32.72 10.22 -19.16
CA MET A 1 -31.63 9.62 -18.34
C MET A 1 -30.31 10.19 -18.84
N ASN A 2 -29.70 11.10 -18.08
CA ASN A 2 -28.57 11.89 -18.55
C ASN A 2 -27.25 11.15 -18.27
N LYS A 3 -26.73 10.45 -19.28
CA LYS A 3 -25.50 9.65 -19.18
C LYS A 3 -24.30 10.61 -19.26
N LYS A 4 -23.88 11.19 -18.13
CA LYS A 4 -22.61 11.93 -18.05
C LYS A 4 -21.49 10.95 -18.44
N ARG A 5 -20.95 11.15 -19.63
CA ARG A 5 -19.82 10.39 -20.15
C ARG A 5 -18.57 10.90 -19.41
N CYS A 6 -18.00 10.10 -18.53
CA CYS A 6 -16.68 10.35 -17.93
C CYS A 6 -15.62 10.05 -19.00
N ILE A 7 -15.48 10.94 -19.99
CA ILE A 7 -14.47 10.82 -21.04
C ILE A 7 -13.19 11.42 -20.48
N GLY A 8 -12.17 10.60 -20.24
CA GLY A 8 -10.81 11.09 -20.00
C GLY A 8 -10.10 10.57 -18.74
N TYR A 9 -10.73 9.74 -17.91
CA TYR A 9 -10.03 9.08 -16.80
C TYR A 9 -10.04 7.57 -17.00
N GLU A 10 -8.85 7.00 -17.09
CA GLU A 10 -8.65 5.56 -17.04
C GLU A 10 -8.81 5.08 -15.59
N LEU A 11 -9.34 3.88 -15.40
CA LEU A 11 -9.37 3.27 -14.08
C LEU A 11 -7.94 3.04 -13.60
N ALA A 12 -7.68 3.36 -12.33
CA ALA A 12 -6.38 3.09 -11.72
C ALA A 12 -6.10 1.58 -11.79
N THR A 13 -4.95 1.21 -12.35
CA THR A 13 -4.50 -0.18 -12.37
C THR A 13 -3.67 -0.44 -11.12
N ALA A 14 -3.99 -1.49 -10.36
CA ALA A 14 -3.17 -1.91 -9.24
C ALA A 14 -1.86 -2.52 -9.78
N TYR A 15 -0.72 -1.89 -9.46
CA TYR A 15 0.59 -2.46 -9.73
C TYR A 15 1.05 -3.27 -8.51
N ILE A 16 1.27 -4.57 -8.70
CA ILE A 16 1.77 -5.47 -7.65
C ILE A 16 3.16 -5.96 -8.08
N PRO A 17 4.25 -5.46 -7.46
CA PRO A 17 5.60 -5.92 -7.79
C PRO A 17 5.81 -7.37 -7.31
N PHE A 18 6.73 -8.08 -7.97
CA PHE A 18 7.19 -9.39 -7.49
C PHE A 18 7.81 -9.25 -6.10
N GLN A 19 7.32 -10.01 -5.13
CA GLN A 19 7.84 -10.03 -3.77
C GLN A 19 8.78 -11.22 -3.59
N HIS A 20 10.05 -10.93 -3.30
CA HIS A 20 11.04 -11.93 -2.92
C HIS A 20 11.02 -12.11 -1.40
N TYR A 21 11.00 -13.35 -0.92
CA TYR A 21 11.14 -13.60 0.50
C TYR A 21 12.58 -13.32 0.93
N THR A 22 12.79 -12.24 1.69
CA THR A 22 14.12 -11.81 2.12
C THR A 22 14.27 -12.00 3.62
N VAL A 23 14.04 -10.94 4.39
CA VAL A 23 14.16 -10.92 5.85
C VAL A 23 12.75 -10.83 6.45
N SER A 24 12.50 -11.55 7.53
CA SER A 24 11.22 -11.54 8.23
C SER A 24 11.37 -11.06 9.67
N PHE A 25 10.41 -10.29 10.17
CA PHE A 25 10.29 -10.05 11.60
C PHE A 25 9.97 -11.36 12.36
N PRO A 26 10.37 -11.47 13.64
CA PRO A 26 9.85 -12.51 14.52
C PRO A 26 8.31 -12.46 14.61
N PRO A 27 7.61 -13.60 14.82
CA PRO A 27 6.15 -13.66 14.74
C PRO A 27 5.41 -12.64 15.61
N MET A 28 5.85 -12.44 16.86
CA MET A 28 5.22 -11.47 17.76
C MET A 28 5.39 -10.02 17.28
N GLU A 29 6.54 -9.70 16.69
CA GLU A 29 6.79 -8.37 16.16
C GLU A 29 6.02 -8.14 14.86
N ALA A 30 5.97 -9.14 13.97
CA ALA A 30 5.19 -9.11 12.74
C ALA A 30 3.71 -8.84 13.01
N LEU A 31 3.15 -9.54 14.02
CA LEU A 31 1.76 -9.35 14.44
C LEU A 31 1.51 -7.91 14.91
N ARG A 32 2.40 -7.36 15.74
CA ARG A 32 2.28 -5.97 16.23
C ARG A 32 2.40 -4.95 15.09
N LYS A 33 3.27 -5.20 14.10
CA LYS A 33 3.53 -4.29 12.98
C LYS A 33 2.51 -4.40 11.85
N GLY A 34 1.73 -5.49 11.80
CA GLY A 34 0.77 -5.76 10.71
C GLY A 34 1.42 -6.19 9.41
N THR A 35 2.71 -6.57 9.43
CA THR A 35 3.45 -7.08 8.27
C THR A 35 4.59 -7.98 8.72
N LEU A 36 4.83 -9.07 8.00
CA LEU A 36 6.00 -9.94 8.20
C LEU A 36 7.28 -9.31 7.66
N PHE A 37 7.14 -8.47 6.63
CA PHE A 37 8.23 -7.94 5.83
C PHE A 37 8.63 -6.55 6.32
N PRO A 38 9.89 -6.35 6.77
CA PRO A 38 10.40 -5.06 7.20
C PRO A 38 10.25 -3.95 6.17
N GLU A 39 10.45 -4.25 4.89
CA GLU A 39 10.35 -3.26 3.80
C GLU A 39 8.93 -2.68 3.60
N LEU A 40 7.91 -3.39 4.08
CA LEU A 40 6.51 -2.96 3.99
C LEU A 40 6.06 -2.17 5.22
N TYR A 41 6.84 -2.15 6.30
CA TYR A 41 6.47 -1.44 7.53
C TYR A 41 6.65 0.08 7.36
N LYS A 42 5.56 0.77 7.02
CA LYS A 42 5.51 2.22 6.79
C LYS A 42 4.43 2.88 7.66
N PRO A 43 4.69 3.10 8.96
CA PRO A 43 3.70 3.74 9.83
C PRO A 43 3.42 5.17 9.38
N TYR A 44 2.15 5.58 9.49
CA TYR A 44 1.74 6.94 9.16
C TYR A 44 2.42 7.95 10.09
N GLN A 45 3.09 8.94 9.52
CA GLN A 45 3.71 10.04 10.27
C GLN A 45 2.82 11.27 10.13
N LEU A 46 2.29 11.76 11.25
CA LEU A 46 1.47 12.97 11.29
C LEU A 46 2.25 14.14 10.64
N GLY A 47 1.65 14.80 9.65
CA GLY A 47 2.26 15.94 8.95
C GLY A 47 3.06 15.60 7.68
N LYS A 48 3.32 14.32 7.35
CA LYS A 48 4.07 13.95 6.12
C LYS A 48 3.24 13.86 4.84
N GLY A 49 1.93 14.13 4.89
CA GLY A 49 1.01 14.00 3.75
C GLY A 49 0.22 15.26 3.38
N ILE A 50 0.42 16.37 4.10
CA ILE A 50 -0.21 17.65 3.78
C ILE A 50 0.75 18.37 2.82
N ARG A 51 0.41 18.36 1.53
CA ARG A 51 1.00 19.22 0.50
C ARG A 51 0.05 20.37 0.22
#